data_AF-A0A8X6PHK4-F1
#
_entry.id   AF-A0A8X6PHK4-F1
#
_cell.length_a   1.000
_cell.length_b   1.000
_cell.length_c   1.000
_cell.angle_alpha   90.00
_cell.angle_beta   90.00
_cell.angle_gamma   90.00
#
_symmetry.space_group_name_H-M   'P 1'
#
loop_
_entity.id
_entity.type
_entity.pdbx_description
1 polymer ?
#
loop_
_entity_poly.entity_id
_entity_poly.type
_entity_poly.pdbx_seq_one_letter_code
_entity_poly.pdbx_strand_id
1 'polypeptide(L)'
;MVRLPPNHFDILSTEYQIAEALYYKGNEIKALKIFLSLQPKIEISCPNTKLSNNNKTKIKEISFELKMFDQEFVFQRIKEKFEEAVDNQRRFSIWDFIREEEDMDYLDSIGITALHLAVVYGDKNHINDLLENGFDVLKVTTEGNTALHTAAIHGYADIAEIIIKHTQQHNRSRLNDLINATTARDRSTALHLAANVDTATCLLKHGAMFDAKNKLDQTPLDLAGDERVFNLLKTIGDIFSSTEKGKDYVMTSISELNSEEALAIAWARNSHGNTLIQVALINDHKHLAKELGEFLKTLTQRL
;
A
#
# COMPACT_ATOMS: atom_id res chain seq x y z
N MET A 1 -33.32 -31.02 -18.48
CA MET A 1 -32.78 -29.71 -18.89
C MET A 1 -31.51 -29.95 -19.69
N VAL A 2 -31.53 -29.64 -21.00
CA VAL A 2 -30.32 -29.73 -21.83
C VAL A 2 -29.43 -28.54 -21.47
N ARG A 3 -28.23 -28.81 -20.94
CA ARG A 3 -27.27 -27.77 -20.56
C ARG A 3 -26.55 -27.34 -21.84
N LEU A 4 -26.80 -26.11 -22.31
CA LEU A 4 -26.14 -25.58 -23.49
C LEU A 4 -24.63 -25.39 -23.23
N PRO A 5 -23.76 -25.64 -24.22
CA PRO A 5 -22.32 -25.47 -24.06
C PRO A 5 -21.96 -23.99 -23.88
N PRO A 6 -20.88 -23.64 -23.14
CA PRO A 6 -20.55 -22.26 -22.77
C PRO A 6 -20.43 -21.26 -23.93
N ASN A 7 -20.07 -21.74 -25.12
CA ASN A 7 -19.92 -20.93 -26.33
C ASN A 7 -21.14 -21.01 -27.27
N HIS A 8 -22.26 -21.54 -26.78
CA HIS A 8 -23.51 -21.58 -27.55
C HIS A 8 -24.00 -20.17 -27.85
N PHE A 9 -24.54 -19.96 -29.06
CA PHE A 9 -25.01 -18.66 -29.53
C PHE A 9 -25.95 -17.97 -28.53
N ASP A 10 -26.92 -18.69 -27.98
CA ASP A 10 -27.89 -18.13 -27.02
C ASP A 10 -27.25 -17.68 -25.70
N ILE A 11 -26.19 -18.36 -25.23
CA ILE A 11 -25.47 -17.96 -24.02
C ILE A 11 -24.69 -16.67 -24.30
N LEU A 12 -23.95 -16.63 -25.42
CA LEU A 12 -23.20 -15.44 -25.83
C LEU A 12 -24.12 -14.24 -26.09
N SER A 13 -25.30 -14.47 -26.67
CA SER A 13 -26.33 -13.45 -26.86
C SER A 13 -26.91 -12.95 -25.54
N THR A 14 -27.07 -13.84 -24.56
CA THR A 14 -27.55 -13.45 -23.22
C THR A 14 -26.50 -12.63 -22.48
N GLU A 15 -25.24 -13.06 -22.49
CA GLU A 15 -24.11 -12.30 -21.92
C GLU A 15 -23.97 -10.91 -22.56
N TYR A 16 -24.17 -10.82 -23.89
CA TYR A 16 -24.19 -9.55 -24.61
C TYR A 16 -25.34 -8.64 -24.13
N GLN A 17 -26.55 -9.17 -23.98
CA GLN A 17 -27.70 -8.39 -23.49
C GLN A 17 -27.53 -7.93 -22.05
N ILE A 18 -26.87 -8.72 -21.21
CA ILE A 18 -26.49 -8.31 -19.85
C ILE A 18 -25.52 -7.13 -19.90
N ALA A 19 -24.50 -7.20 -20.77
CA ALA A 19 -23.55 -6.10 -20.95
C ALA A 19 -24.24 -4.84 -21.47
N GLU A 20 -25.19 -4.97 -22.41
CA GLU A 20 -25.98 -3.85 -22.93
C GLU A 20 -26.89 -3.22 -21.86
N ALA A 21 -27.52 -4.05 -21.02
CA ALA A 21 -28.31 -3.56 -19.89
C ALA A 21 -27.45 -2.86 -18.83
N LEU A 22 -26.22 -3.31 -18.62
CA LEU A 22 -25.25 -2.64 -17.74
C LEU A 22 -24.80 -1.30 -18.32
N TYR A 23 -24.54 -1.24 -19.62
CA TYR A 23 -24.22 0.01 -20.31
C TYR A 23 -25.34 1.05 -20.16
N TYR A 24 -26.60 0.68 -20.43
CA TYR A 24 -27.74 1.60 -20.28
C TYR A 24 -28.07 1.99 -18.84
N LYS A 25 -27.50 1.30 -17.84
CA LYS A 25 -27.59 1.66 -16.42
C LYS A 25 -26.45 2.58 -15.95
N GLY A 26 -25.57 3.04 -16.85
CA GLY A 26 -24.42 3.86 -16.49
C GLY A 26 -23.29 3.05 -15.87
N ASN A 27 -23.11 1.79 -16.30
CA ASN A 27 -22.00 0.94 -15.87
C ASN A 27 -21.12 0.53 -17.06
N GLU A 28 -20.56 1.55 -17.71
CA GLU A 28 -19.85 1.50 -18.98
C GLU A 28 -18.60 0.61 -18.89
N ILE A 29 -17.90 0.60 -17.75
CA ILE A 29 -16.69 -0.22 -17.53
C ILE A 29 -17.03 -1.72 -17.41
N LYS A 30 -18.06 -2.10 -16.64
CA LYS A 30 -18.50 -3.51 -16.55
C LYS A 30 -19.05 -4.01 -17.88
N ALA A 31 -19.84 -3.18 -18.55
CA ALA A 31 -20.31 -3.49 -19.89
C ALA A 31 -19.12 -3.73 -20.83
N LEU A 32 -18.10 -2.85 -20.82
CA LEU A 32 -16.91 -2.99 -21.65
C LEU A 32 -16.10 -4.25 -21.32
N LYS A 33 -15.90 -4.59 -20.04
CA LYS A 33 -15.22 -5.83 -19.63
C LYS A 33 -15.94 -7.07 -20.17
N ILE A 34 -17.27 -7.11 -20.09
CA ILE A 34 -18.06 -8.22 -20.62
C ILE A 34 -17.97 -8.25 -22.15
N PHE A 35 -18.15 -7.13 -22.85
CA PHE A 35 -18.01 -7.06 -24.31
C PHE A 35 -16.62 -7.49 -24.79
N LEU A 36 -15.54 -7.09 -24.10
CA LEU A 36 -14.17 -7.52 -24.38
C LEU A 36 -13.96 -9.02 -24.13
N SER A 37 -14.53 -9.57 -23.05
CA SER A 37 -14.46 -11.00 -22.74
C SER A 37 -15.26 -11.88 -23.73
N LEU A 38 -16.33 -11.32 -24.30
CA LEU A 38 -17.17 -11.94 -25.32
C LEU A 38 -16.50 -11.94 -26.69
N GLN A 39 -15.71 -10.91 -26.99
CA GLN A 39 -15.10 -10.70 -28.30
C GLN A 39 -14.38 -11.95 -28.85
N PRO A 40 -13.43 -12.59 -28.14
CA PRO A 40 -12.77 -13.79 -28.65
C PRO A 40 -13.73 -14.99 -28.75
N LYS A 41 -14.71 -15.12 -27.84
CA LYS A 41 -15.68 -16.23 -27.86
C LYS A 41 -16.61 -16.14 -29.08
N ILE A 42 -17.07 -14.93 -29.42
CA ILE A 42 -17.94 -14.66 -30.58
C ILE A 42 -17.17 -14.84 -31.89
N GLU A 43 -15.91 -14.42 -31.95
CA GLU A 43 -15.08 -14.58 -33.16
C GLU A 43 -14.79 -16.04 -33.48
N ILE A 44 -14.61 -16.89 -32.46
CA ILE A 44 -14.41 -18.33 -32.64
C ILE A 44 -15.72 -19.03 -33.01
N SER A 45 -16.82 -18.68 -32.33
CA SER A 45 -18.05 -19.50 -32.37
C SER A 45 -19.05 -19.04 -33.42
N CYS A 46 -19.15 -17.73 -33.67
CA CYS A 46 -20.14 -17.12 -34.56
C CYS A 46 -19.57 -15.88 -35.29
N PRO A 47 -18.49 -16.03 -36.09
CA PRO A 47 -17.87 -14.92 -36.80
C PRO A 47 -18.83 -14.30 -37.84
N ASN A 48 -18.65 -13.00 -38.13
CA ASN A 48 -19.40 -12.24 -39.14
C ASN A 48 -20.93 -12.15 -38.92
N THR A 49 -21.39 -12.42 -37.70
CA THR A 49 -22.81 -12.26 -37.31
C THR A 49 -23.13 -10.82 -36.89
N LYS A 50 -24.43 -10.48 -36.85
CA LYS A 50 -24.91 -9.20 -36.31
C LYS A 50 -24.44 -8.98 -34.87
N LEU A 51 -24.40 -10.04 -34.06
CA LEU A 51 -23.86 -10.02 -32.70
C LEU A 51 -22.37 -9.64 -32.69
N SER A 52 -21.55 -10.24 -33.56
CA SER A 52 -20.12 -9.90 -33.69
C SER A 52 -19.90 -8.44 -34.08
N ASN A 53 -20.66 -7.93 -35.04
CA ASN A 53 -20.57 -6.53 -35.47
C ASN A 53 -21.03 -5.57 -34.37
N ASN A 54 -22.15 -5.87 -33.71
CA ASN A 54 -22.67 -5.05 -32.62
C ASN A 54 -21.71 -4.99 -31.42
N ASN A 55 -21.10 -6.12 -31.05
CA ASN A 55 -20.09 -6.18 -29.99
C ASN A 55 -18.87 -5.31 -30.30
N LYS A 56 -18.36 -5.39 -31.54
CA LYS A 56 -17.25 -4.54 -32.00
C LYS A 56 -17.61 -3.05 -31.97
N THR A 57 -18.83 -2.71 -32.38
CA THR A 57 -19.33 -1.32 -32.36
C THR A 57 -19.47 -0.80 -30.93
N LYS A 58 -20.08 -1.58 -30.02
CA LYS A 58 -20.19 -1.17 -28.61
C LYS A 58 -18.85 -1.01 -27.91
N ILE A 59 -17.90 -1.91 -28.15
CA ILE A 59 -16.54 -1.75 -27.63
C ILE A 59 -15.95 -0.42 -28.10
N LYS A 60 -16.09 -0.08 -29.38
CA LYS A 60 -15.57 1.19 -29.94
C LYS A 60 -16.27 2.42 -29.40
N GLU A 61 -17.60 2.40 -29.30
CA GLU A 61 -18.42 3.48 -28.76
C GLU A 61 -18.06 3.75 -27.29
N ILE A 62 -18.08 2.71 -26.45
CA ILE A 62 -17.75 2.85 -25.03
C ILE A 62 -16.28 3.25 -24.86
N SER A 63 -15.36 2.67 -25.64
CA SER A 63 -13.95 3.08 -25.60
C SER A 63 -13.72 4.52 -26.08
N PHE A 64 -14.61 5.07 -26.90
CA PHE A 64 -14.58 6.46 -27.35
C PHE A 64 -15.22 7.39 -26.33
N GLU A 65 -16.33 6.99 -25.72
CA GLU A 65 -16.98 7.70 -24.61
C GLU A 65 -16.03 7.80 -23.41
N LEU A 66 -15.39 6.70 -23.01
CA LEU A 66 -14.35 6.66 -21.98
C LEU A 66 -13.10 7.48 -22.33
N LYS A 67 -12.86 7.76 -23.61
CA LYS A 67 -11.81 8.71 -24.05
C LYS A 67 -12.25 10.17 -23.98
N MET A 68 -13.55 10.44 -24.02
CA MET A 68 -14.13 11.78 -23.88
C MET A 68 -14.35 12.18 -22.40
N PHE A 69 -14.41 11.19 -21.50
CA PHE A 69 -14.21 11.42 -20.07
C PHE A 69 -12.73 11.69 -19.81
N ASP A 70 -12.34 12.95 -19.93
CA ASP A 70 -11.02 13.41 -19.51
C ASP A 70 -10.80 13.00 -18.04
N GLN A 71 -9.64 12.43 -17.72
CA GLN A 71 -9.30 11.95 -16.37
C GLN A 71 -9.39 13.08 -15.33
N GLU A 72 -9.23 14.32 -15.79
CA GLU A 72 -9.45 15.56 -15.04
C GLU A 72 -10.92 15.77 -14.67
N PHE A 73 -11.89 15.37 -15.50
CA PHE A 73 -13.32 15.59 -15.28
C PHE A 73 -13.91 14.67 -14.22
N VAL A 74 -13.51 13.40 -14.18
CA VAL A 74 -13.92 12.45 -13.12
C VAL A 74 -13.36 12.90 -11.78
N PHE A 75 -12.07 13.29 -11.75
CA PHE A 75 -11.43 13.76 -10.53
C PHE A 75 -11.98 15.11 -10.06
N GLN A 76 -12.23 16.06 -10.96
CA GLN A 76 -12.84 17.35 -10.66
C GLN A 76 -14.28 17.15 -10.14
N ARG A 77 -15.02 16.15 -10.64
CA ARG A 77 -16.36 15.83 -10.16
C ARG A 77 -16.37 15.09 -8.82
N ILE A 78 -15.35 14.27 -8.54
CA ILE A 78 -15.10 13.69 -7.21
C ILE A 78 -14.76 14.80 -6.21
N LYS A 79 -13.87 15.73 -6.60
CA LYS A 79 -13.42 16.87 -5.79
C LYS A 79 -14.54 17.89 -5.52
N GLU A 80 -15.31 18.26 -6.54
CA GLU A 80 -16.45 19.18 -6.42
C GLU A 80 -17.56 18.58 -5.56
N LYS A 81 -17.89 17.30 -5.74
CA LYS A 81 -18.87 16.60 -4.89
C LYS A 81 -18.35 16.36 -3.47
N PHE A 82 -17.05 16.25 -3.29
CA PHE A 82 -16.40 16.18 -1.97
C PHE A 82 -16.52 17.52 -1.23
N GLU A 83 -16.24 18.65 -1.89
CA GLU A 83 -16.46 19.99 -1.32
C GLU A 83 -17.95 20.24 -1.01
N GLU A 84 -18.87 19.77 -1.86
CA GLU A 84 -20.32 19.87 -1.64
C GLU A 84 -20.85 18.95 -0.52
N ALA A 85 -20.24 17.78 -0.31
CA ALA A 85 -20.63 16.80 0.74
C ALA A 85 -20.11 17.16 2.14
N VAL A 86 -19.03 17.96 2.23
CA VAL A 86 -18.56 18.52 3.51
C VAL A 86 -19.50 19.63 3.99
N ASP A 87 -20.12 20.38 3.06
CA ASP A 87 -21.00 21.52 3.38
C ASP A 87 -22.47 21.09 3.60
N ASN A 88 -22.91 19.97 3.00
CA ASN A 88 -24.26 19.45 3.17
C ASN A 88 -24.26 18.16 4.02
N GLN A 89 -25.01 18.16 5.13
CA GLN A 89 -25.23 17.02 6.05
C GLN A 89 -25.90 15.75 5.42
N ARG A 90 -25.66 15.45 4.14
CA ARG A 90 -26.16 14.26 3.45
C ARG A 90 -25.03 13.25 3.31
N ARG A 91 -25.16 12.14 4.04
CA ARG A 91 -24.34 10.91 3.96
C ARG A 91 -24.42 10.28 2.55
N PHE A 92 -23.71 10.82 1.58
CA PHE A 92 -23.33 10.11 0.37
C PHE A 92 -21.81 10.09 0.37
N SER A 93 -21.21 8.93 0.64
CA SER A 93 -19.76 8.87 0.82
C SER A 93 -19.08 8.86 -0.55
N ILE A 94 -17.95 9.55 -0.69
CA ILE A 94 -17.04 9.43 -1.85
C ILE A 94 -16.73 7.96 -2.18
N TRP A 95 -16.81 7.10 -1.16
CA TRP A 95 -16.59 5.67 -1.20
C TRP A 95 -17.73 4.89 -1.85
N ASP A 96 -18.97 5.38 -1.80
CA ASP A 96 -20.08 4.82 -2.56
C ASP A 96 -19.85 4.98 -4.07
N PHE A 97 -19.19 6.06 -4.48
CA PHE A 97 -18.84 6.33 -5.88
C PHE A 97 -17.63 5.50 -6.36
N ILE A 98 -16.56 5.42 -5.55
CA ILE A 98 -15.40 4.56 -5.84
C ILE A 98 -15.82 3.08 -5.96
N ARG A 99 -16.84 2.66 -5.21
CA ARG A 99 -17.42 1.31 -5.30
C ARG A 99 -18.21 1.06 -6.58
N GLU A 100 -18.77 2.10 -7.21
CA GLU A 100 -19.53 2.01 -8.46
C GLU A 100 -18.60 1.96 -9.69
N GLU A 101 -17.47 2.69 -9.65
CA GLU A 101 -16.45 2.72 -10.72
C GLU A 101 -15.39 1.62 -10.53
N GLU A 102 -15.66 0.41 -11.05
CA GLU A 102 -14.86 -0.83 -10.90
C GLU A 102 -13.44 -0.84 -11.55
N ASP A 103 -12.73 0.28 -11.62
CA ASP A 103 -11.28 0.31 -11.85
C ASP A 103 -10.56 0.85 -10.61
N MET A 104 -10.59 0.00 -9.57
CA MET A 104 -10.30 0.38 -8.18
C MET A 104 -8.83 0.75 -7.94
N ASP A 105 -7.89 0.38 -8.82
CA ASP A 105 -6.49 0.82 -8.76
C ASP A 105 -6.24 2.18 -9.45
N TYR A 106 -7.30 2.98 -9.66
CA TYR A 106 -7.25 4.26 -10.38
C TYR A 106 -6.16 5.18 -9.84
N LEU A 107 -5.46 5.79 -10.78
CA LEU A 107 -4.41 6.78 -10.59
C LEU A 107 -4.92 8.09 -11.17
N ASP A 108 -4.89 9.18 -10.42
CA ASP A 108 -5.03 10.51 -11.02
C ASP A 108 -3.81 10.85 -11.89
N SER A 109 -3.77 12.05 -12.49
CA SER A 109 -2.65 12.51 -13.32
C SER A 109 -1.30 12.54 -12.61
N ILE A 110 -1.30 12.42 -11.27
CA ILE A 110 -0.13 12.36 -10.39
C ILE A 110 0.03 11.00 -9.70
N GLY A 111 -0.73 9.96 -10.09
CA GLY A 111 -0.57 8.60 -9.59
C GLY A 111 -1.19 8.33 -8.21
N ILE A 112 -2.04 9.21 -7.69
CA ILE A 112 -2.69 9.02 -6.39
C ILE A 112 -3.79 7.98 -6.52
N THR A 113 -3.78 6.99 -5.62
CA THR A 113 -4.84 5.96 -5.52
C THR A 113 -5.85 6.30 -4.42
N ALA A 114 -7.00 5.61 -4.44
CA ALA A 114 -7.98 5.71 -3.36
C ALA A 114 -7.39 5.38 -1.98
N LEU A 115 -6.43 4.42 -1.91
CA LEU A 115 -5.72 4.10 -0.68
C LEU A 115 -4.85 5.27 -0.20
N HIS A 116 -4.17 5.99 -1.09
CA HIS A 116 -3.41 7.19 -0.71
C HIS A 116 -4.35 8.27 -0.15
N LEU A 117 -5.48 8.53 -0.79
CA LEU A 117 -6.48 9.50 -0.31
C LEU A 117 -7.03 9.09 1.06
N ALA A 118 -7.41 7.83 1.25
CA ALA A 118 -7.91 7.33 2.52
C ALA A 118 -6.89 7.56 3.67
N VAL A 119 -5.59 7.36 3.37
CA VAL A 119 -4.51 7.66 4.32
C VAL A 119 -4.37 9.15 4.59
N VAL A 120 -4.43 10.02 3.58
CA VAL A 120 -4.39 11.50 3.77
C VAL A 120 -5.52 11.95 4.70
N TYR A 121 -6.72 11.40 4.54
CA TYR A 121 -7.88 11.73 5.38
C TYR A 121 -7.89 11.02 6.74
N GLY A 122 -6.95 10.11 7.01
CA GLY A 122 -6.91 9.36 8.25
C GLY A 122 -8.06 8.36 8.43
N ASP A 123 -8.74 7.96 7.35
CA ASP A 123 -9.98 7.21 7.39
C ASP A 123 -9.73 5.69 7.48
N LYS A 124 -9.49 5.22 8.70
CA LYS A 124 -9.16 3.81 8.99
C LYS A 124 -10.20 2.81 8.50
N ASN A 125 -11.49 3.17 8.52
CA ASN A 125 -12.55 2.25 8.09
C ASN A 125 -12.43 1.98 6.60
N HIS A 126 -12.30 3.05 5.81
CA HIS A 126 -12.12 2.91 4.37
C HIS A 126 -10.76 2.33 4.01
N ILE A 127 -9.70 2.61 4.77
CA ILE A 127 -8.42 1.92 4.60
C ILE A 127 -8.63 0.40 4.73
N ASN A 128 -9.27 -0.09 5.79
CA ASN A 128 -9.54 -1.52 5.94
C ASN A 128 -10.39 -2.07 4.81
N ASP A 129 -11.48 -1.38 4.43
CA ASP A 129 -12.34 -1.80 3.33
C ASP A 129 -11.57 -1.91 2.00
N LEU A 130 -10.73 -0.92 1.67
CA LEU A 130 -9.92 -0.92 0.45
C LEU A 130 -8.90 -2.07 0.47
N LEU A 131 -8.24 -2.30 1.61
CA LEU A 131 -7.29 -3.40 1.78
C LEU A 131 -7.96 -4.77 1.61
N GLU A 132 -9.12 -4.98 2.24
CA GLU A 132 -9.91 -6.22 2.14
C GLU A 132 -10.45 -6.46 0.72
N ASN A 133 -10.72 -5.39 -0.03
CA ASN A 133 -11.13 -5.48 -1.44
C ASN A 133 -9.95 -5.68 -2.41
N GLY A 134 -8.73 -5.88 -1.90
CA GLY A 134 -7.58 -6.30 -2.70
C GLY A 134 -6.83 -5.18 -3.42
N PHE A 135 -6.96 -3.93 -2.98
CA PHE A 135 -6.17 -2.82 -3.51
C PHE A 135 -4.67 -3.07 -3.32
N ASP A 136 -3.87 -2.73 -4.33
CA ASP A 136 -2.42 -2.92 -4.25
C ASP A 136 -1.78 -1.91 -3.28
N VAL A 137 -1.40 -2.41 -2.10
CA VAL A 137 -0.69 -1.64 -1.05
C VAL A 137 0.67 -1.11 -1.50
N LEU A 138 1.25 -1.68 -2.56
CA LEU A 138 2.55 -1.32 -3.11
C LEU A 138 2.44 -0.37 -4.29
N LYS A 139 1.22 0.01 -4.68
CA LYS A 139 1.02 1.03 -5.71
C LYS A 139 1.64 2.34 -5.26
N VAL A 140 2.29 3.01 -6.20
CA VAL A 140 2.98 4.28 -5.96
C VAL A 140 2.40 5.41 -6.77
N THR A 141 2.52 6.63 -6.24
CA THR A 141 2.30 7.86 -6.98
C THR A 141 3.35 8.10 -8.06
N THR A 142 3.16 9.11 -8.90
CA THR A 142 4.18 9.55 -9.88
C THR A 142 5.48 10.00 -9.22
N GLU A 143 5.43 10.42 -7.95
CA GLU A 143 6.60 10.72 -7.13
C GLU A 143 7.22 9.49 -6.47
N GLY A 144 6.65 8.29 -6.70
CA GLY A 144 7.08 7.03 -6.10
C GLY A 144 6.65 6.84 -4.65
N ASN A 145 5.71 7.64 -4.14
CA ASN A 145 5.22 7.50 -2.77
C ASN A 145 4.24 6.32 -2.69
N THR A 146 4.43 5.42 -1.73
CA THR A 146 3.41 4.43 -1.33
C THR A 146 2.47 5.03 -0.28
N ALA A 147 1.34 4.36 -0.01
CA ALA A 147 0.44 4.73 1.09
C ALA A 147 1.17 4.79 2.46
N LEU A 148 2.21 3.98 2.64
CA LEU A 148 3.04 3.99 3.85
C LEU A 148 3.91 5.25 3.97
N HIS A 149 4.42 5.79 2.85
CA HIS A 149 5.10 7.09 2.85
C HIS A 149 4.14 8.21 3.29
N THR A 150 2.92 8.21 2.76
CA THR A 150 1.90 9.19 3.14
C THR A 150 1.58 9.11 4.63
N ALA A 151 1.41 7.90 5.18
CA ALA A 151 1.17 7.69 6.61
C ALA A 151 2.33 8.23 7.46
N ALA A 152 3.58 8.03 7.03
CA ALA A 152 4.76 8.51 7.72
C ALA A 152 4.84 10.04 7.78
N ILE A 153 4.58 10.72 6.65
CA ILE A 153 4.55 12.19 6.56
C ILE A 153 3.50 12.81 7.48
N HIS A 154 2.34 12.15 7.61
CA HIS A 154 1.25 12.64 8.47
C HIS A 154 1.38 12.20 9.94
N GLY A 155 2.37 11.34 10.25
CA GLY A 155 2.58 10.82 11.60
C GLY A 155 1.50 9.83 12.07
N TYR A 156 0.83 9.14 11.13
CA TYR A 156 -0.24 8.19 11.40
C TYR A 156 0.31 6.79 11.68
N ALA A 157 0.87 6.61 12.88
CA ALA A 157 1.49 5.34 13.30
C ALA A 157 0.51 4.15 13.28
N ASP A 158 -0.76 4.40 13.60
CA ASP A 158 -1.86 3.43 13.59
C ASP A 158 -2.27 3.00 12.18
N ILE A 159 -2.29 3.94 11.23
CA ILE A 159 -2.55 3.63 9.82
C ILE A 159 -1.36 2.89 9.21
N ALA A 160 -0.13 3.30 9.53
CA ALA A 160 1.07 2.56 9.14
C ALA A 160 1.01 1.11 9.66
N GLU A 161 0.60 0.92 10.91
CA GLU A 161 0.40 -0.40 11.52
C GLU A 161 -0.64 -1.23 10.76
N ILE A 162 -1.80 -0.65 10.39
CA ILE A 162 -2.85 -1.32 9.61
C ILE A 162 -2.29 -1.81 8.26
N ILE A 163 -1.65 -0.92 7.49
CA ILE A 163 -1.11 -1.24 6.16
C ILE A 163 -0.04 -2.33 6.25
N ILE A 164 0.87 -2.23 7.24
CA ILE A 164 1.94 -3.20 7.45
C ILE A 164 1.37 -4.56 7.86
N LYS A 165 0.44 -4.62 8.82
CA LYS A 165 -0.17 -5.87 9.28
C LYS A 165 -0.97 -6.55 8.18
N HIS A 166 -1.74 -5.80 7.41
CA HIS A 166 -2.44 -6.34 6.25
C HIS A 166 -1.44 -6.97 5.25
N THR A 167 -0.35 -6.27 4.97
CA THR A 167 0.71 -6.79 4.08
C THR A 167 1.38 -8.04 4.66
N GLN A 168 1.64 -8.10 5.96
CA GLN A 168 2.18 -9.30 6.63
C GLN A 168 1.27 -10.51 6.51
N GLN A 169 -0.04 -10.30 6.59
CA GLN A 169 -1.06 -11.36 6.54
C GLN A 169 -1.29 -11.86 5.11
N HIS A 170 -1.39 -10.95 4.14
CA HIS A 170 -1.82 -11.27 2.77
C HIS A 170 -0.69 -11.30 1.75
N ASN A 171 0.42 -10.60 1.98
CA ASN A 171 1.52 -10.40 1.01
C ASN A 171 2.91 -10.43 1.68
N ARG A 172 3.16 -11.39 2.58
CA ARG A 172 4.37 -11.45 3.43
C ARG A 172 5.70 -11.33 2.66
N SER A 173 5.78 -11.91 1.45
CA SER A 173 7.00 -11.87 0.63
C SER A 173 7.38 -10.46 0.18
N ARG A 174 6.40 -9.55 0.06
CA ARG A 174 6.59 -8.17 -0.37
C ARG A 174 6.62 -7.16 0.79
N LEU A 175 6.61 -7.63 2.03
CA LEU A 175 6.64 -6.77 3.22
C LEU A 175 7.88 -5.87 3.24
N ASN A 176 9.04 -6.44 2.92
CA ASN A 176 10.28 -5.66 2.87
C ASN A 176 10.26 -4.63 1.74
N ASP A 177 9.69 -4.99 0.59
CA ASP A 177 9.52 -4.07 -0.54
C ASP A 177 8.63 -2.88 -0.17
N LEU A 178 7.65 -3.07 0.72
CA LEU A 178 6.77 -2.00 1.21
C LEU A 178 7.47 -1.11 2.22
N ILE A 179 8.03 -1.71 3.29
CA ILE A 179 8.58 -0.97 4.44
C ILE A 179 9.80 -0.16 4.02
N ASN A 180 10.63 -0.73 3.15
CA ASN A 180 11.85 -0.09 2.64
C ASN A 180 11.68 0.38 1.18
N ALA A 181 10.44 0.57 0.72
CA ALA A 181 10.16 1.27 -0.54
C ALA A 181 10.81 2.66 -0.50
N THR A 182 11.24 3.14 -1.66
CA THR A 182 11.86 4.45 -1.79
C THR A 182 11.07 5.32 -2.76
N THR A 183 10.92 6.60 -2.44
CA THR A 183 10.38 7.61 -3.36
C THR A 183 11.20 7.67 -4.66
N ALA A 184 10.57 8.09 -5.76
CA ALA A 184 11.25 8.25 -7.05
C ALA A 184 12.15 9.50 -7.05
N ARG A 185 11.74 10.56 -6.34
CA ARG A 185 12.39 11.87 -6.35
C ARG A 185 13.79 11.85 -5.74
N ASP A 186 13.90 11.37 -4.49
CA ASP A 186 15.11 11.43 -3.69
C ASP A 186 15.50 10.08 -3.08
N ARG A 187 14.78 8.99 -3.38
CA ARG A 187 15.02 7.66 -2.79
C ARG A 187 14.88 7.63 -1.26
N SER A 188 14.06 8.52 -0.71
CA SER A 188 13.72 8.51 0.72
C SER A 188 12.80 7.33 1.03
N THR A 189 13.01 6.66 2.15
CA THR A 189 12.08 5.64 2.68
C THR A 189 10.99 6.28 3.54
N ALA A 190 9.94 5.54 3.89
CA ALA A 190 8.95 6.02 4.85
C ALA A 190 9.59 6.49 6.18
N LEU A 191 10.67 5.86 6.64
CA LEU A 191 11.37 6.26 7.86
C LEU A 191 12.09 7.61 7.73
N HIS A 192 12.58 7.97 6.54
CA HIS A 192 13.13 9.32 6.30
C HIS A 192 12.07 10.42 6.46
N LEU A 193 10.81 10.07 6.21
CA LEU A 193 9.68 11.00 6.20
C LEU A 193 8.84 10.94 7.48
N ALA A 194 9.27 10.16 8.49
CA ALA A 194 8.50 9.95 9.71
C ALA A 194 8.36 11.26 10.50
N ALA A 195 7.14 11.76 10.63
CA ALA A 195 6.86 13.03 11.29
C ALA A 195 6.94 12.98 12.82
N ASN A 196 6.81 11.79 13.43
CA ASN A 196 6.84 11.62 14.88
C ASN A 196 7.44 10.28 15.31
N VAL A 197 7.77 10.20 16.60
CA VAL A 197 8.42 9.01 17.21
C VAL A 197 7.55 7.77 17.16
N ASP A 198 6.23 7.89 17.29
CA ASP A 198 5.33 6.74 17.26
C ASP A 198 5.34 6.06 15.88
N THR A 199 5.36 6.87 14.82
CA THR A 199 5.44 6.37 13.44
C THR A 199 6.80 5.80 13.13
N ALA A 200 7.89 6.47 13.55
CA ALA A 200 9.24 5.93 13.40
C ALA A 200 9.39 4.59 14.12
N THR A 201 8.93 4.49 15.37
CA THR A 201 8.92 3.26 16.18
C THR A 201 8.12 2.16 15.49
N CYS A 202 6.94 2.49 14.95
CA CYS A 202 6.11 1.55 14.19
C CYS A 202 6.80 1.00 12.93
N LEU A 203 7.53 1.84 12.20
CA LEU A 203 8.29 1.40 11.02
C LEU A 203 9.49 0.52 11.42
N LEU A 204 10.25 0.94 12.43
CA LEU A 204 11.45 0.25 12.92
C LEU A 204 11.13 -1.14 13.48
N LYS A 205 10.08 -1.27 14.31
CA LYS A 205 9.67 -2.57 14.87
C LYS A 205 9.23 -3.58 13.79
N HIS A 206 8.93 -3.10 12.59
CA HIS A 206 8.57 -3.93 11.44
C HIS A 206 9.71 -4.14 10.43
N GLY A 207 10.92 -3.66 10.73
CA GLY A 207 12.11 -3.92 9.91
C GLY A 207 12.49 -2.80 8.95
N ALA A 208 12.10 -1.56 9.24
CA ALA A 208 12.63 -0.41 8.53
C ALA A 208 14.16 -0.29 8.72
N MET A 209 14.83 0.12 7.64
CA MET A 209 16.28 0.33 7.63
C MET A 209 16.62 1.71 8.21
N PHE A 210 17.28 1.74 9.37
CA PHE A 210 17.52 2.98 10.12
C PHE A 210 18.66 3.84 9.57
N ASP A 211 19.59 3.22 8.84
CA ASP A 211 20.78 3.83 8.21
C ASP A 211 20.69 3.81 6.67
N ALA A 212 19.48 3.59 6.11
CA ALA A 212 19.26 3.68 4.68
C ALA A 212 19.64 5.08 4.18
N LYS A 213 20.39 5.15 3.08
CA LYS A 213 20.78 6.42 2.46
C LYS A 213 19.88 6.75 1.29
N ASN A 214 19.35 7.96 1.29
CA ASN A 214 18.66 8.52 0.14
C ASN A 214 19.67 8.96 -0.95
N LYS A 215 19.19 9.56 -2.05
CA LYS A 215 20.01 10.02 -3.18
C LYS A 215 21.00 11.15 -2.81
N LEU A 216 20.78 11.81 -1.68
CA LEU A 216 21.63 12.87 -1.13
C LEU A 216 22.60 12.36 -0.05
N ASP A 217 22.75 11.03 0.09
CA ASP A 217 23.55 10.37 1.13
C ASP A 217 23.08 10.63 2.57
N GLN A 218 21.85 11.11 2.73
CA GLN A 218 21.25 11.39 4.04
C GLN A 218 20.53 10.14 4.56
N THR A 219 20.68 9.89 5.85
CA THR A 219 19.95 8.87 6.61
C THR A 219 18.66 9.45 7.21
N PRO A 220 17.73 8.61 7.71
CA PRO A 220 16.60 9.09 8.49
C PRO A 220 17.02 9.95 9.70
N LEU A 221 18.17 9.66 10.32
CA LEU A 221 18.69 10.46 11.44
C LEU A 221 19.04 11.88 11.01
N ASP A 222 19.61 12.04 9.80
CA ASP A 222 20.02 13.35 9.26
C ASP A 222 18.81 14.24 8.90
N LEU A 223 17.65 13.62 8.64
CA LEU A 223 16.40 14.32 8.28
C LEU A 223 15.41 14.42 9.45
N ALA A 224 15.75 13.90 10.63
CA ALA A 224 14.86 13.88 11.78
C ALA A 224 14.55 15.32 12.25
N GLY A 225 13.32 15.78 12.01
CA GLY A 225 12.83 17.08 12.48
C GLY A 225 12.32 17.07 13.93
N ASP A 226 11.91 15.90 14.44
CA ASP A 226 11.45 15.69 15.82
C ASP A 226 12.60 15.18 16.70
N GLU A 227 12.79 15.80 17.87
CA GLU A 227 13.88 15.48 18.79
C GLU A 227 13.83 14.02 19.30
N ARG A 228 12.62 13.47 19.49
CA ARG A 228 12.46 12.09 19.97
C ARG A 228 12.78 11.09 18.84
N VAL A 229 12.40 11.40 17.60
CA VAL A 229 12.83 10.61 16.42
C VAL A 229 14.36 10.62 16.31
N PHE A 230 15.00 11.78 16.43
CA PHE A 230 16.45 11.91 16.40
C PHE A 230 17.13 11.06 17.49
N ASN A 231 16.67 11.19 18.74
CA ASN A 231 17.23 10.43 19.86
C ASN A 231 17.04 8.91 19.71
N LEU A 232 15.88 8.48 19.22
CA LEU A 232 15.62 7.06 18.94
C LEU A 232 16.58 6.50 17.88
N LEU A 233 16.69 7.19 16.74
CA LEU A 233 17.55 6.75 15.64
C LEU A 233 19.04 6.77 16.01
N LYS A 234 19.46 7.78 16.79
CA LYS A 234 20.83 7.84 17.33
C LYS A 234 21.09 6.65 18.26
N THR A 235 20.17 6.36 19.18
CA THR A 235 20.28 5.23 20.11
C THR A 235 20.38 3.90 19.36
N ILE A 236 19.58 3.71 18.31
CA ILE A 236 19.67 2.53 17.44
C ILE A 236 21.06 2.43 16.81
N GLY A 237 21.57 3.51 16.22
CA GLY A 237 22.91 3.53 15.61
C GLY A 237 24.02 3.18 16.61
N ASP A 238 23.97 3.77 17.81
CA ASP A 238 24.94 3.53 18.88
C ASP A 238 24.91 2.07 19.36
N ILE A 239 23.71 1.48 19.50
CA ILE A 239 23.52 0.08 19.89
C ILE A 239 24.01 -0.88 18.80
N PHE A 240 23.70 -0.62 17.52
CA PHE A 240 24.20 -1.42 16.41
C PHE A 240 25.74 -1.38 16.33
N SER A 241 26.36 -0.20 16.45
CA SER A 241 27.83 -0.08 16.47
C SER A 241 28.46 -0.78 17.68
N SER A 242 27.82 -0.68 18.84
CA SER A 242 28.29 -1.35 20.07
C SER A 242 28.17 -2.87 19.96
N THR A 243 27.13 -3.37 19.28
CA THR A 243 26.90 -4.79 19.03
C THR A 243 27.93 -5.36 18.06
N GLU A 244 28.25 -4.63 16.97
CA GLU A 244 29.32 -4.99 16.04
C GLU A 244 30.67 -5.15 16.75
N LYS A 245 30.95 -4.29 17.74
CA LYS A 245 32.17 -4.31 18.55
C LYS A 245 32.12 -5.27 19.74
N GLY A 246 31.02 -5.99 19.96
CA GLY A 246 30.85 -6.95 21.05
C GLY A 246 30.93 -6.31 22.44
N LYS A 247 30.29 -5.15 22.63
CA LYS A 247 30.31 -4.45 23.93
C LYS A 247 29.32 -5.09 24.93
N ASP A 248 29.80 -5.34 26.14
CA ASP A 248 29.02 -6.02 27.20
C ASP A 248 27.81 -5.20 27.69
N TYR A 249 27.86 -3.87 27.58
CA TYR A 249 26.78 -2.99 28.06
C TYR A 249 25.56 -2.94 27.12
N VAL A 250 25.61 -3.57 25.93
CA VAL A 250 24.51 -3.54 24.96
C VAL A 250 23.19 -4.00 25.59
N MET A 251 23.23 -5.10 26.36
CA MET A 251 22.03 -5.63 27.01
C MET A 251 21.51 -4.70 28.10
N THR A 252 22.39 -4.05 28.86
CA THR A 252 22.01 -3.05 29.86
C THR A 252 21.30 -1.88 29.19
N SER A 253 21.89 -1.31 28.13
CA SER A 253 21.30 -0.19 27.38
C SER A 253 19.92 -0.53 26.82
N ILE A 254 19.72 -1.74 26.27
CA ILE A 254 18.42 -2.15 25.74
C ILE A 254 17.40 -2.37 26.87
N SER A 255 17.84 -2.90 28.02
CA SER A 255 16.95 -3.19 29.15
C SER A 255 16.41 -1.96 29.88
N GLU A 256 17.07 -0.81 29.73
CA GLU A 256 16.66 0.48 30.30
C GLU A 256 15.59 1.19 29.45
N LEU A 257 15.38 0.74 28.22
CA LEU A 257 14.42 1.33 27.28
C LEU A 257 13.00 0.84 27.54
N ASN A 258 12.02 1.60 27.07
CA ASN A 258 10.63 1.14 27.09
C ASN A 258 10.42 -0.02 26.10
N SER A 259 9.31 -0.75 26.25
CA SER A 259 9.06 -1.96 25.45
C SER A 259 8.99 -1.69 23.95
N GLU A 260 8.40 -0.57 23.52
CA GLU A 260 8.27 -0.22 22.10
C GLU A 260 9.62 0.17 21.48
N GLU A 261 10.44 0.94 22.19
CA GLU A 261 11.80 1.28 21.76
C GLU A 261 12.70 0.05 21.67
N ALA A 262 12.62 -0.84 22.68
CA ALA A 262 13.37 -2.08 22.68
C ALA A 262 12.97 -2.99 21.50
N LEU A 263 11.68 -3.06 21.15
CA LEU A 263 11.20 -3.77 19.96
C LEU A 263 11.69 -3.12 18.67
N ALA A 264 11.63 -1.79 18.58
CA ALA A 264 12.13 -1.04 17.44
C ALA A 264 13.61 -1.32 17.21
N ILE A 265 14.46 -1.26 18.24
CA ILE A 265 15.89 -1.57 18.14
C ILE A 265 16.13 -3.02 17.73
N ALA A 266 15.39 -3.96 18.32
CA ALA A 266 15.64 -5.37 18.08
C ALA A 266 15.26 -5.80 16.65
N TRP A 267 14.23 -5.18 16.06
CA TRP A 267 13.71 -5.52 14.74
C TRP A 267 14.12 -4.58 13.62
N ALA A 268 14.63 -3.38 13.92
CA ALA A 268 15.24 -2.50 12.93
C ALA A 268 16.33 -3.24 12.15
N ARG A 269 16.55 -2.79 10.91
CA ARG A 269 17.58 -3.36 10.04
C ARG A 269 18.65 -2.32 9.74
N ASN A 270 19.89 -2.76 9.60
CA ASN A 270 20.92 -1.92 9.01
C ASN A 270 20.86 -1.96 7.47
N SER A 271 21.76 -1.25 6.81
CA SER A 271 21.88 -1.10 5.36
C SER A 271 22.13 -2.41 4.62
N HIS A 272 22.60 -3.43 5.34
CA HIS A 272 22.80 -4.79 4.85
C HIS A 272 21.58 -5.69 5.06
N GLY A 273 20.49 -5.15 5.62
CA GLY A 273 19.27 -5.89 5.93
C GLY A 273 19.34 -6.72 7.21
N ASN A 274 20.37 -6.56 8.05
CA ASN A 274 20.57 -7.36 9.26
C ASN A 274 19.89 -6.72 10.47
N THR A 275 19.20 -7.54 11.27
CA THR A 275 18.72 -7.17 12.60
C THR A 275 19.84 -7.19 13.63
N LEU A 276 19.60 -6.66 14.83
CA LEU A 276 20.62 -6.56 15.88
C LEU A 276 21.23 -7.93 16.24
N ILE A 277 20.40 -8.96 16.41
CA ILE A 277 20.87 -10.32 16.69
C ILE A 277 21.69 -10.90 15.52
N GLN A 278 21.33 -10.57 14.28
CA GLN A 278 22.10 -10.99 13.11
C GLN A 278 23.47 -10.30 13.06
N VAL A 279 23.54 -9.01 13.43
CA VAL A 279 24.82 -8.29 13.55
C VAL A 279 25.73 -8.93 14.60
N ALA A 280 25.20 -9.33 15.76
CA ALA A 280 25.97 -10.05 16.77
C ALA A 280 26.50 -11.40 16.24
N LEU A 281 25.67 -12.16 15.52
CA LEU A 281 26.05 -13.46 14.95
C LEU A 281 27.12 -13.34 13.86
N ILE A 282 26.97 -12.36 12.95
CA ILE A 282 27.91 -12.13 11.85
C ILE A 282 29.30 -11.75 12.36
N ASN A 283 29.36 -11.06 13.50
CA ASN A 283 30.61 -10.64 14.15
C ASN A 283 31.13 -11.63 15.22
N ASP A 284 30.62 -12.87 15.25
CA ASP A 284 31.02 -13.96 16.16
C ASP A 284 30.78 -13.69 17.67
N HIS A 285 29.92 -12.73 18.01
CA HIS A 285 29.52 -12.42 19.39
C HIS A 285 28.41 -13.35 19.89
N LYS A 286 28.70 -14.66 19.95
CA LYS A 286 27.69 -15.71 20.23
C LYS A 286 26.98 -15.56 21.58
N HIS A 287 27.70 -15.09 22.60
CA HIS A 287 27.12 -14.86 23.93
C HIS A 287 26.06 -13.76 23.86
N LEU A 288 26.42 -12.59 23.30
CA LEU A 288 25.51 -11.47 23.10
C LEU A 288 24.32 -11.85 22.22
N ALA A 289 24.55 -12.61 21.14
CA ALA A 289 23.46 -13.10 20.29
C ALA A 289 22.47 -14.00 21.06
N LYS A 290 22.97 -14.83 21.98
CA LYS A 290 22.13 -15.67 22.84
C LYS A 290 21.31 -14.82 23.81
N GLU A 291 21.92 -13.84 24.47
CA GLU A 291 21.23 -12.91 25.38
C GLU A 291 20.16 -12.11 24.66
N LEU A 292 20.46 -11.57 23.47
CA LEU A 292 19.48 -10.89 22.61
C LEU A 292 18.31 -11.81 22.23
N GLY A 293 18.60 -13.08 21.93
CA GLY A 293 17.57 -14.08 21.62
C GLY A 293 16.67 -14.42 22.82
N GLU A 294 17.21 -14.51 24.02
CA GLU A 294 16.45 -14.71 25.26
C GLU A 294 15.60 -13.48 25.58
N PHE A 295 16.17 -12.28 25.47
CA PHE A 295 15.48 -11.02 25.66
C PHE A 295 14.29 -10.87 24.70
N LEU A 296 14.48 -11.16 23.41
CA LEU A 296 13.40 -11.14 22.40
C LEU A 296 12.23 -12.08 22.73
N LYS A 297 12.50 -13.28 23.27
CA LYS A 297 11.45 -14.20 23.72
C LYS A 297 10.63 -13.59 24.85
N THR A 298 11.28 -12.92 25.81
CA THR A 298 10.58 -12.28 26.92
C THR A 298 9.76 -11.07 26.48
N LEU A 299 10.26 -10.27 25.54
CA LEU A 299 9.53 -9.14 24.97
C LEU A 299 8.26 -9.58 24.23
N THR A 300 8.37 -10.62 23.40
CA THR A 300 7.26 -11.11 22.58
C THR A 300 6.19 -11.89 23.37
N GLN A 301 6.51 -12.44 24.53
CA GLN A 301 5.54 -13.09 25.42
C GLN A 301 4.70 -12.10 26.26
N ARG A 302 5.09 -10.82 26.28
CA ARG A 302 4.42 -9.76 27.05
C ARG A 302 3.41 -8.96 26.21
N LEU A 303 3.30 -9.24 24.91
CA LEU A 303 2.39 -8.63 23.94
C LEU A 303 1.28 -9.62 23.57
#